data_AF-A0A7Y4X4N8-F1
#
_entry.id   AF-A0A7Y4X4N8-F1
#
_cell.length_a   1.000
_cell.length_b   1.000
_cell.length_c   1.000
_cell.angle_alpha   90.00
_cell.angle_beta   90.00
_cell.angle_gamma   90.00
#
_symmetry.space_group_name_H-M   'P 1'
#
loop_
_entity.id
_entity.type
_entity.pdbx_description
1 polymer ?
#
loop_
_entity_poly.entity_id
_entity_poly.type
_entity_poly.pdbx_seq_one_letter_code
_entity_poly.pdbx_strand_id
1 'polypeptide(L)'
;MPDYSYDVFISYSSADRSWALKLSAALREKGMKPFLDQERLDIGKPWEPALAKAVQTSQHFIVLWSNHAEKSRWVGRELGVFEAIVDPAVSGPTQEDRRFIFLMLEGENPAYTSMQMLSDLREANAYEGGADAVDPSPWQKVVKKLVDAMRANDPSTPLPVAVLSMTRQELTQLDPNEERTFGPSLNTLLQNLGMGTIETLARYYGEERTDWRPFGNPLNVRQILDTLLDKVNNGVTPPFRWEPLDPQFWTNMAVARGEREKLLSHLSVVVIDPLSLYDERVYDRFVFLSRCFESEKSIIMALTPFGMPQPFSRLNTMIRDRCTPFFDTYYDPPIPYNKASALLGVNISDESDVRRLLRLSLGQHLRGKSTVPTSSYLRQ
;
A
#
# COMPACT_ATOMS: atom_id res chain seq x y z
N MET A 1 18.32 7.44 9.48
CA MET A 1 18.58 6.08 8.98
C MET A 1 19.03 6.18 7.52
N PRO A 2 19.82 5.25 6.98
CA PRO A 2 20.06 5.24 5.54
C PRO A 2 18.72 5.15 4.82
N ASP A 3 18.52 6.03 3.84
CA ASP A 3 17.28 6.18 3.08
C ASP A 3 17.28 5.14 1.95
N TYR A 4 16.70 3.96 2.21
CA TYR A 4 16.58 2.90 1.21
C TYR A 4 15.45 3.24 0.24
N SER A 5 15.71 3.11 -1.06
CA SER A 5 14.67 3.27 -2.08
C SER A 5 13.71 2.08 -2.14
N TYR A 6 14.16 0.91 -1.66
CA TYR A 6 13.41 -0.34 -1.67
C TYR A 6 13.58 -1.08 -0.36
N ASP A 7 12.50 -1.71 0.12
CA ASP A 7 12.57 -2.55 1.32
C ASP A 7 13.36 -3.83 1.04
N VAL A 8 13.23 -4.38 -0.17
CA VAL A 8 13.84 -5.66 -0.51
C VAL A 8 14.17 -5.80 -1.98
N PHE A 9 15.36 -6.31 -2.26
CA PHE A 9 15.77 -6.76 -3.59
C PHE A 9 15.48 -8.25 -3.76
N ILE A 10 14.82 -8.65 -4.85
CA ILE A 10 14.56 -10.07 -5.16
C ILE A 10 15.46 -10.52 -6.32
N SER A 11 16.43 -11.38 -6.02
CA SER A 11 17.30 -12.05 -6.98
C SER A 11 16.69 -13.38 -7.42
N TYR A 12 16.69 -13.66 -8.73
CA TYR A 12 16.09 -14.86 -9.30
C TYR A 12 16.73 -15.24 -10.65
N SER A 13 16.73 -16.52 -11.01
CA SER A 13 17.05 -16.96 -12.37
C SER A 13 15.92 -16.60 -13.33
N SER A 14 16.20 -16.31 -14.59
CA SER A 14 15.15 -16.05 -15.59
C SER A 14 14.11 -17.18 -15.71
N ALA A 15 14.51 -18.43 -15.40
CA ALA A 15 13.60 -19.58 -15.34
C ALA A 15 12.59 -19.48 -14.19
N ASP A 16 12.93 -18.77 -13.11
CA ASP A 16 12.12 -18.61 -11.89
C ASP A 16 11.30 -17.31 -11.90
N ARG A 17 11.15 -16.66 -13.07
CA ARG A 17 10.50 -15.35 -13.18
C ARG A 17 9.06 -15.34 -12.66
N SER A 18 8.29 -16.39 -12.92
CA SER A 18 6.91 -16.51 -12.43
C SER A 18 6.86 -16.51 -10.89
N TRP A 19 7.80 -17.20 -10.24
CA TRP A 19 7.96 -17.19 -8.79
C TRP A 19 8.33 -15.81 -8.24
N ALA A 20 9.25 -15.12 -8.91
CA ALA A 20 9.67 -13.77 -8.53
C ALA A 20 8.53 -12.75 -8.63
N LEU A 21 7.75 -12.81 -9.71
CA LEU A 21 6.55 -11.98 -9.88
C LEU A 21 5.51 -12.26 -8.80
N LYS A 22 5.22 -13.54 -8.51
CA LYS A 22 4.29 -13.94 -7.46
C LYS A 22 4.75 -13.47 -6.08
N LEU A 23 6.03 -13.62 -5.75
CA LEU A 23 6.59 -13.14 -4.48
C LEU A 23 6.53 -11.61 -4.38
N SER A 24 6.89 -10.90 -5.44
CA SER A 24 6.82 -9.44 -5.45
C SER A 24 5.39 -8.92 -5.26
N ALA A 25 4.39 -9.56 -5.87
CA ALA A 25 2.99 -9.21 -5.64
C ALA A 25 2.61 -9.44 -4.17
N ALA A 26 2.92 -10.61 -3.61
CA ALA A 26 2.64 -10.93 -2.21
C ALA A 26 3.32 -9.98 -1.21
N LEU A 27 4.56 -9.55 -1.47
CA LEU A 27 5.26 -8.58 -0.61
C LEU A 27 4.65 -7.18 -0.73
N ARG A 28 4.22 -6.77 -1.94
CA ARG A 28 3.46 -5.52 -2.13
C ARG A 28 2.14 -5.55 -1.37
N GLU A 29 1.40 -6.66 -1.39
CA GLU A 29 0.18 -6.82 -0.58
C GLU A 29 0.46 -6.65 0.92
N LYS A 30 1.66 -7.00 1.38
CA LYS A 30 2.07 -6.78 2.78
C LYS A 30 2.63 -5.38 3.05
N GLY A 31 2.57 -4.47 2.08
CA GLY A 31 2.97 -3.07 2.22
C GLY A 31 4.47 -2.83 2.02
N MET A 32 5.19 -3.78 1.42
CA MET A 32 6.61 -3.60 1.09
C MET A 32 6.79 -3.01 -0.32
N LYS A 33 7.94 -2.37 -0.54
CA LYS A 33 8.44 -1.84 -1.81
C LYS A 33 9.52 -2.78 -2.38
N PRO A 34 9.17 -3.95 -2.94
CA PRO A 34 10.15 -4.86 -3.54
C PRO A 34 10.66 -4.31 -4.88
N PHE A 35 11.97 -4.45 -5.09
CA PHE A 35 12.61 -4.31 -6.39
C PHE A 35 12.73 -5.66 -7.08
N LEU A 36 12.18 -5.74 -8.29
CA LEU A 36 12.41 -6.83 -9.23
C LEU A 36 13.15 -6.26 -10.43
N ASP A 37 14.24 -6.92 -10.80
CA ASP A 37 14.89 -6.63 -12.08
C ASP A 37 13.96 -7.02 -13.24
N GLN A 38 13.74 -6.09 -14.18
CA GLN A 38 12.95 -6.31 -15.39
C GLN A 38 13.82 -6.76 -16.57
N GLU A 39 15.15 -6.61 -16.49
CA GLU A 39 16.08 -6.89 -17.58
C GLU A 39 17.18 -7.88 -17.16
N ARG A 40 16.90 -9.17 -17.35
CA ARG A 40 17.88 -10.24 -17.58
C ARG A 40 19.14 -10.23 -16.69
N LEU A 41 19.08 -10.99 -15.59
CA LEU A 41 20.24 -11.80 -15.16
C LEU A 41 20.46 -12.95 -16.18
N ASP A 42 20.84 -12.60 -17.44
CA ASP A 42 21.34 -13.58 -18.41
C ASP A 42 22.59 -14.28 -17.84
N ILE A 43 23.14 -15.30 -18.49
CA ILE A 43 24.39 -15.97 -18.07
C ILE A 43 25.62 -15.29 -18.74
N GLY A 44 26.73 -15.04 -18.01
CA GLY A 44 27.99 -14.39 -18.44
C GLY A 44 28.15 -12.84 -18.58
N LYS A 45 27.10 -12.02 -18.69
CA LYS A 45 27.10 -10.53 -18.68
C LYS A 45 27.39 -9.85 -17.31
N PRO A 46 28.30 -8.87 -17.23
CA PRO A 46 28.55 -8.10 -16.00
C PRO A 46 27.29 -7.38 -15.50
N TRP A 47 27.18 -7.19 -14.18
CA TRP A 47 26.08 -6.43 -13.58
C TRP A 47 26.03 -5.03 -14.17
N GLU A 48 24.87 -4.64 -14.68
CA GLU A 48 24.67 -3.28 -15.13
C GLU A 48 24.79 -2.32 -13.92
N PRO A 49 25.33 -1.11 -14.09
CA PRO A 49 25.44 -0.13 -13.01
C PRO A 49 24.11 0.15 -12.28
N ALA A 50 22.98 0.01 -12.98
CA ALA A 50 21.64 0.13 -12.41
C ALA A 50 21.33 -0.98 -11.38
N LEU A 51 21.78 -2.21 -11.63
CA LEU A 51 21.59 -3.36 -10.74
C LEU A 51 22.41 -3.20 -9.45
N ALA A 52 23.67 -2.79 -9.57
CA ALA A 52 24.52 -2.49 -8.41
C ALA A 52 23.93 -1.36 -7.55
N LYS A 53 23.34 -0.34 -8.18
CA LYS A 53 22.63 0.72 -7.47
C LYS A 53 21.39 0.20 -6.75
N ALA A 54 20.55 -0.59 -7.42
CA ALA A 54 19.34 -1.15 -6.83
C ALA A 54 19.66 -1.99 -5.57
N VAL A 55 20.70 -2.81 -5.66
CA VAL A 55 21.27 -3.57 -4.53
C VAL A 55 21.69 -2.61 -3.41
N GLN A 56 22.49 -1.58 -3.68
CA GLN A 56 22.91 -0.62 -2.64
C GLN A 56 21.75 0.15 -2.00
N THR A 57 20.69 0.44 -2.75
CA THR A 57 19.50 1.17 -2.29
C THR A 57 18.41 0.28 -1.71
N SER A 58 18.64 -1.03 -1.56
CA SER A 58 17.70 -1.96 -0.95
C SER A 58 18.11 -2.33 0.48
N GLN A 59 17.14 -2.39 1.40
CA GLN A 59 17.41 -2.72 2.81
C GLN A 59 17.69 -4.21 3.00
N HIS A 60 16.82 -5.06 2.46
CA HIS A 60 16.92 -6.51 2.57
C HIS A 60 17.13 -7.16 1.21
N PHE A 61 17.45 -8.44 1.22
CA PHE A 61 17.68 -9.23 0.03
C PHE A 61 17.07 -10.60 0.15
N ILE A 62 16.40 -11.01 -0.92
CA ILE A 62 15.87 -12.37 -1.09
C ILE A 62 16.51 -12.98 -2.34
N VAL A 63 17.00 -14.21 -2.23
CA VAL A 63 17.41 -15.02 -3.38
C VAL A 63 16.42 -16.17 -3.55
N LEU A 64 15.83 -16.28 -4.73
CA LEU A 64 15.10 -17.48 -5.14
C LEU A 64 16.10 -18.55 -5.57
N TRP A 65 16.21 -19.61 -4.78
CA TRP A 65 17.14 -20.70 -5.05
C TRP A 65 16.43 -21.88 -5.72
N SER A 66 16.92 -22.27 -6.89
CA SER A 66 16.48 -23.43 -7.68
C SER A 66 17.69 -24.11 -8.32
N ASN A 67 17.52 -25.30 -8.89
CA ASN A 67 18.58 -25.94 -9.69
C ASN A 67 18.99 -25.07 -10.90
N HIS A 68 18.08 -24.22 -11.40
CA HIS A 68 18.38 -23.26 -12.45
C HIS A 68 19.21 -22.09 -11.91
N ALA A 69 18.93 -21.58 -10.71
CA ALA A 69 19.73 -20.55 -10.06
C ALA A 69 21.16 -21.05 -9.79
N GLU A 70 21.30 -22.30 -9.32
CA GLU A 70 22.60 -22.96 -9.10
C GLU A 70 23.43 -23.03 -10.40
N LYS A 71 22.82 -23.51 -11.49
CA LYS A 71 23.48 -23.70 -12.79
C LYS A 71 23.72 -22.41 -13.57
N SER A 72 22.85 -21.41 -13.40
CA SER A 72 22.88 -20.21 -14.22
C SER A 72 23.99 -19.26 -13.82
N ARG A 73 24.21 -18.94 -12.53
CA ARG A 73 25.20 -17.91 -12.16
C ARG A 73 25.44 -17.66 -10.67
N TRP A 74 26.11 -18.58 -9.98
CA TRP A 74 26.78 -18.26 -8.71
C TRP A 74 28.27 -18.62 -8.67
N VAL A 75 28.84 -19.15 -9.77
CA VAL A 75 30.23 -19.64 -9.80
C VAL A 75 31.22 -18.46 -9.86
N GLY A 76 31.60 -17.97 -8.68
CA GLY A 76 32.93 -17.44 -8.37
C GLY A 76 33.16 -15.93 -8.47
N ARG A 77 32.54 -15.19 -9.41
CA ARG A 77 32.88 -13.76 -9.64
C ARG A 77 31.80 -12.76 -9.23
N GLU A 78 30.53 -13.08 -9.50
CA GLU A 78 29.38 -12.27 -9.08
C GLU A 78 29.11 -12.43 -7.58
N LEU A 79 29.47 -13.59 -7.04
CA LEU A 79 29.47 -13.84 -5.61
C LEU A 79 30.42 -12.91 -4.86
N GLY A 80 31.58 -12.57 -5.41
CA GLY A 80 32.53 -11.66 -4.75
C GLY A 80 32.02 -10.22 -4.66
N VAL A 81 31.18 -9.77 -5.59
CA VAL A 81 30.52 -8.44 -5.50
C VAL A 81 29.39 -8.50 -4.49
N PHE A 82 28.62 -9.59 -4.51
CA PHE A 82 27.57 -9.86 -3.56
C PHE A 82 28.11 -9.96 -2.11
N GLU A 83 29.14 -10.76 -1.89
CA GLU A 83 29.89 -10.89 -0.63
C GLU A 83 30.57 -9.57 -0.26
N ALA A 84 31.17 -8.82 -1.18
CA ALA A 84 31.75 -7.50 -0.83
C ALA A 84 30.70 -6.47 -0.37
N ILE A 85 29.43 -6.62 -0.80
CA ILE A 85 28.31 -5.78 -0.35
C ILE A 85 27.70 -6.31 0.96
N VAL A 86 27.73 -7.64 1.15
CA VAL A 86 27.08 -8.35 2.26
C VAL A 86 28.04 -8.69 3.40
N ASP A 87 29.35 -8.62 3.23
CA ASP A 87 30.35 -8.86 4.29
C ASP A 87 30.30 -7.72 5.32
N PRO A 88 29.96 -8.02 6.59
CA PRO A 88 29.95 -7.05 7.67
C PRO A 88 31.29 -6.35 7.89
N ALA A 89 32.41 -7.00 7.52
CA ALA A 89 33.75 -6.45 7.65
C ALA A 89 34.08 -5.39 6.58
N VAL A 90 33.38 -5.39 5.44
CA VAL A 90 33.62 -4.48 4.31
C VAL A 90 32.62 -3.31 4.30
N SER A 91 31.39 -3.52 4.76
CA SER A 91 30.27 -2.58 4.63
C SER A 91 30.03 -1.66 5.84
N GLY A 92 30.79 -1.81 6.93
CA GLY A 92 30.72 -0.95 8.12
C GLY A 92 29.49 -1.19 9.02
N PRO A 93 29.35 -0.46 10.16
CA PRO A 93 28.40 -0.74 11.24
C PRO A 93 26.91 -0.58 10.90
N THR A 94 26.56 -0.22 9.65
CA THR A 94 25.18 -0.03 9.16
C THR A 94 24.41 -1.34 8.85
N GLN A 95 24.94 -2.51 9.23
CA GLN A 95 24.49 -3.82 8.76
C GLN A 95 23.64 -4.66 9.73
N GLU A 96 23.47 -4.29 11.01
CA GLU A 96 22.69 -5.12 11.96
C GLU A 96 21.21 -5.32 11.56
N ASP A 97 20.66 -4.41 10.76
CA ASP A 97 19.25 -4.43 10.32
C ASP A 97 19.03 -4.97 8.90
N ARG A 98 20.09 -5.28 8.13
CA ARG A 98 19.91 -5.88 6.80
C ARG A 98 19.72 -7.39 6.93
N ARG A 99 18.78 -7.94 6.16
CA ARG A 99 18.48 -9.38 6.16
C ARG A 99 18.81 -9.94 4.79
N PHE A 100 19.50 -11.06 4.80
CA PHE A 100 19.78 -11.84 3.60
C PHE A 100 19.11 -13.20 3.72
N ILE A 101 18.16 -13.49 2.84
CA ILE A 101 17.30 -14.66 2.95
C ILE A 101 17.32 -15.47 1.65
N PHE A 102 17.69 -16.74 1.75
CA PHE A 102 17.47 -17.70 0.67
C PHE A 102 16.07 -18.30 0.77
N LEU A 103 15.23 -18.05 -0.23
CA LEU A 103 13.98 -18.77 -0.40
C LEU A 103 14.24 -20.00 -1.30
N MET A 104 14.27 -21.16 -0.69
CA MET A 104 14.56 -22.43 -1.37
C MET A 104 13.31 -22.90 -2.10
N LEU A 105 13.33 -22.81 -3.44
CA LEU A 105 12.29 -23.37 -4.31
C LEU A 105 12.61 -24.83 -4.65
N GLU A 106 13.85 -25.11 -5.03
CA GLU A 106 14.33 -26.43 -5.46
C GLU A 106 15.82 -26.58 -5.12
N GLY A 107 16.29 -27.82 -4.96
CA GLY A 107 17.70 -28.12 -4.74
C GLY A 107 18.21 -27.84 -3.32
N GLU A 108 19.49 -28.13 -3.10
CA GLU A 108 20.21 -27.82 -1.86
C GLU A 108 21.11 -26.61 -2.07
N ASN A 109 21.34 -25.85 -0.99
CA ASN A 109 22.29 -24.74 -0.97
C ASN A 109 23.40 -25.04 0.06
N PRO A 110 24.38 -25.89 -0.28
CA PRO A 110 25.45 -26.24 0.66
C PRO A 110 26.46 -25.10 0.86
N ALA A 111 26.45 -24.08 0.01
CA ALA A 111 27.45 -23.02 -0.02
C ALA A 111 27.22 -21.91 1.03
N TYR A 112 25.96 -21.65 1.41
CA TYR A 112 25.61 -20.51 2.28
C TYR A 112 24.90 -20.90 3.57
N THR A 113 25.36 -21.95 4.24
CA THR A 113 24.74 -22.51 5.46
C THR A 113 24.66 -21.55 6.64
N SER A 114 25.48 -20.50 6.66
CA SER A 114 25.46 -19.44 7.68
C SER A 114 24.37 -18.38 7.45
N MET A 115 23.73 -18.36 6.28
CA MET A 115 22.68 -17.40 5.93
C MET A 115 21.29 -17.96 6.23
N GLN A 116 20.30 -17.08 6.42
CA GLN A 116 18.92 -17.50 6.69
C GLN A 116 18.34 -18.22 5.46
N MET A 117 17.86 -19.45 5.66
CA MET A 117 17.19 -20.24 4.62
C MET A 117 15.74 -20.52 5.00
N LEU A 118 14.83 -20.36 4.04
CA LEU A 118 13.44 -20.76 4.15
C LEU A 118 13.18 -21.92 3.17
N SER A 119 13.00 -23.13 3.72
CA SER A 119 12.85 -24.38 2.97
C SER A 119 11.41 -24.85 2.78
N ASP A 120 10.42 -24.16 3.34
CA ASP A 120 9.03 -24.64 3.37
C ASP A 120 8.46 -24.93 1.96
N LEU A 121 8.82 -24.17 0.92
CA LEU A 121 8.34 -24.42 -0.46
C LEU A 121 9.01 -25.63 -1.10
N ARG A 122 10.33 -25.79 -0.89
CA ARG A 122 11.07 -26.97 -1.32
C ARG A 122 10.57 -28.23 -0.63
N GLU A 123 10.35 -28.18 0.68
CA GLU A 123 9.82 -29.30 1.47
C GLU A 123 8.40 -29.70 1.03
N ALA A 124 7.62 -28.74 0.53
CA ALA A 124 6.31 -28.99 -0.06
C ALA A 124 6.36 -29.45 -1.53
N ASN A 125 7.55 -29.64 -2.13
CA ASN A 125 7.76 -29.92 -3.56
C ASN A 125 6.99 -28.97 -4.48
N ALA A 126 6.89 -27.68 -4.10
CA ALA A 126 6.03 -26.73 -4.78
C ALA A 126 6.55 -26.30 -6.17
N TYR A 127 7.83 -26.51 -6.46
CA TYR A 127 8.48 -26.06 -7.68
C TYR A 127 7.93 -26.74 -8.95
N GLU A 128 7.70 -28.05 -8.90
CA GLU A 128 7.27 -28.87 -10.04
C GLU A 128 5.89 -28.43 -10.59
N GLY A 129 4.97 -28.01 -9.71
CA GLY A 129 3.65 -27.50 -10.10
C GLY A 129 3.67 -26.09 -10.70
N GLY A 130 4.77 -25.37 -10.57
CA GLY A 130 4.89 -23.97 -10.99
C GLY A 130 4.25 -22.98 -10.01
N ALA A 131 4.66 -21.70 -10.12
CA ALA A 131 4.29 -20.65 -9.18
C ALA A 131 2.78 -20.47 -8.98
N ASP A 132 1.97 -20.63 -10.04
CA ASP A 132 0.53 -20.41 -9.97
C ASP A 132 -0.23 -21.55 -9.27
N ALA A 133 0.31 -22.77 -9.29
CA ALA A 133 -0.33 -23.95 -8.71
C ALA A 133 0.04 -24.23 -7.24
N VAL A 134 0.88 -23.39 -6.64
CA VAL A 134 1.34 -23.56 -5.26
C VAL A 134 0.18 -23.52 -4.28
N ASP A 135 0.17 -24.47 -3.35
CA ASP A 135 -0.82 -24.50 -2.27
C ASP A 135 -0.79 -23.17 -1.48
N PRO A 136 -1.97 -22.52 -1.28
CA PRO A 136 -2.05 -21.25 -0.58
C PRO A 136 -1.45 -21.26 0.84
N SER A 137 -1.54 -22.38 1.57
CA SER A 137 -1.13 -22.46 2.97
C SER A 137 0.40 -22.41 3.15
N PRO A 138 1.21 -23.26 2.51
CA PRO A 138 2.68 -23.11 2.49
C PRO A 138 3.14 -21.75 1.95
N TRP A 139 2.48 -21.24 0.90
CA TRP A 139 2.82 -19.95 0.32
C TRP A 139 2.64 -18.80 1.32
N GLN A 140 1.47 -18.70 1.95
CA GLN A 140 1.18 -17.67 2.95
C GLN A 140 2.11 -17.77 4.16
N LYS A 141 2.44 -18.99 4.60
CA LYS A 141 3.38 -19.22 5.70
C LYS A 141 4.78 -18.67 5.38
N VAL A 142 5.27 -18.88 4.16
CA VAL A 142 6.58 -18.40 3.71
C VAL A 142 6.60 -16.88 3.59
N VAL A 143 5.59 -16.30 2.95
CA VAL A 143 5.47 -14.83 2.84
C VAL A 143 5.45 -14.20 4.22
N LYS A 144 4.72 -14.79 5.17
CA LYS A 144 4.71 -14.33 6.57
C LYS A 144 6.11 -14.37 7.20
N LYS A 145 6.82 -15.51 7.10
CA LYS A 145 8.19 -15.65 7.64
C LYS A 145 9.15 -14.62 7.05
N LEU A 146 9.06 -14.33 5.75
CA LEU A 146 9.87 -13.31 5.09
C LEU A 146 9.59 -11.92 5.65
N VAL A 147 8.31 -11.57 5.75
CA VAL A 147 7.88 -10.27 6.29
C VAL A 147 8.30 -10.10 7.75
N ASP A 148 8.10 -11.11 8.58
CA ASP A 148 8.47 -11.11 9.99
C ASP A 148 10.00 -10.95 10.16
N ALA A 149 10.79 -11.65 9.35
CA ALA A 149 12.25 -11.56 9.39
C ALA A 149 12.77 -10.16 9.01
N MET A 150 12.19 -9.57 7.96
CA MET A 150 12.56 -8.22 7.49
C MET A 150 12.10 -7.14 8.47
N ARG A 151 10.93 -7.30 9.11
CA ARG A 151 10.38 -6.33 10.07
C ARG A 151 10.87 -6.48 11.50
N ALA A 152 11.71 -7.49 11.80
CA ALA A 152 12.11 -7.81 13.17
C ALA A 152 12.70 -6.62 13.96
N ASN A 153 13.42 -5.73 13.28
CA ASN A 153 14.03 -4.53 13.87
C ASN A 153 13.48 -3.22 13.27
N ASP A 154 12.36 -3.27 12.54
CA ASP A 154 11.81 -2.09 11.89
C ASP A 154 11.23 -1.13 12.95
N PRO A 155 11.85 0.05 13.18
CA PRO A 155 11.41 0.97 14.22
C PRO A 155 10.13 1.72 13.83
N SER A 156 9.67 1.58 12.57
CA SER A 156 8.55 2.36 12.09
C SER A 156 7.24 1.99 12.80
N THR A 157 6.34 2.95 12.90
CA THR A 157 5.01 2.72 13.44
C THR A 157 4.10 2.23 12.32
N PRO A 158 3.48 1.05 12.45
CA PRO A 158 2.54 0.56 11.44
C PRO A 158 1.29 1.45 11.40
N LEU A 159 0.86 1.78 10.19
CA LEU A 159 -0.33 2.55 9.88
C LEU A 159 -1.30 1.68 9.07
N PRO A 160 -2.21 0.94 9.75
CA PRO A 160 -3.26 0.18 9.10
C PRO A 160 -4.01 0.99 8.04
N VAL A 161 -4.06 0.49 6.81
CA VAL A 161 -4.70 1.18 5.69
C VAL A 161 -5.68 0.27 4.95
N ALA A 162 -6.91 0.75 4.82
CA ALA A 162 -7.97 0.12 4.02
C ALA A 162 -8.22 0.96 2.77
N VAL A 163 -8.09 0.36 1.59
CA VAL A 163 -8.49 0.98 0.32
C VAL A 163 -9.78 0.31 -0.15
N LEU A 164 -10.89 1.05 -0.04
CA LEU A 164 -12.21 0.63 -0.50
C LEU A 164 -12.43 1.13 -1.93
N SER A 165 -11.89 0.36 -2.87
CA SER A 165 -12.08 0.51 -4.32
C SER A 165 -12.39 -0.84 -4.93
N MET A 166 -13.20 -0.88 -5.99
CA MET A 166 -13.47 -2.08 -6.77
C MET A 166 -12.25 -2.48 -7.60
N THR A 167 -12.17 -3.74 -7.98
CA THR A 167 -11.21 -4.21 -9.00
C THR A 167 -11.77 -4.00 -10.41
N ARG A 168 -10.92 -4.12 -11.44
CA ARG A 168 -11.38 -4.11 -12.84
C ARG A 168 -12.37 -5.25 -13.12
N GLN A 169 -12.16 -6.42 -12.51
CA GLN A 169 -13.08 -7.54 -12.66
C GLN A 169 -14.46 -7.23 -12.06
N GLU A 170 -14.49 -6.67 -10.86
CA GLU A 170 -15.74 -6.25 -10.21
C GLU A 170 -16.47 -5.19 -11.06
N LEU A 171 -15.76 -4.20 -11.61
CA LEU A 171 -16.36 -3.22 -12.54
C LEU A 171 -17.04 -3.89 -13.74
N THR A 172 -16.43 -4.91 -14.34
CA THR A 172 -17.01 -5.62 -15.51
C THR A 172 -18.27 -6.41 -15.18
N GLN A 173 -18.51 -6.69 -13.89
CA GLN A 173 -19.69 -7.43 -13.43
C GLN A 173 -20.86 -6.51 -13.04
N LEU A 174 -20.62 -5.19 -12.94
CA LEU A 174 -21.68 -4.23 -12.64
C LEU A 174 -22.60 -4.05 -13.84
N ASP A 175 -23.90 -3.92 -13.59
CA ASP A 175 -24.83 -3.33 -14.54
C ASP A 175 -24.77 -1.80 -14.43
N PRO A 176 -24.18 -1.08 -15.40
CA PRO A 176 -24.00 0.36 -15.29
C PRO A 176 -25.29 1.16 -15.50
N ASN A 177 -26.37 0.52 -15.96
CA ASN A 177 -27.66 1.15 -16.20
C ASN A 177 -28.66 0.89 -15.06
N GLU A 178 -28.28 0.08 -14.08
CA GLU A 178 -29.12 -0.18 -12.91
C GLU A 178 -29.32 1.11 -12.10
N GLU A 179 -30.59 1.48 -11.88
CA GLU A 179 -30.94 2.62 -11.03
C GLU A 179 -30.71 2.31 -9.55
N ARG A 180 -30.22 3.30 -8.80
CA ARG A 180 -29.87 3.13 -7.39
C ARG A 180 -30.79 3.96 -6.50
N THR A 181 -30.98 3.50 -5.26
CA THR A 181 -31.78 4.25 -4.27
C THR A 181 -31.06 5.50 -3.75
N PHE A 182 -29.74 5.57 -3.92
CA PHE A 182 -28.90 6.66 -3.44
C PHE A 182 -28.50 7.67 -4.53
N GLY A 183 -28.87 7.42 -5.78
CA GLY A 183 -28.44 8.23 -6.91
C GLY A 183 -28.81 7.62 -8.26
N PRO A 184 -28.45 8.27 -9.36
CA PRO A 184 -28.74 7.75 -10.70
C PRO A 184 -27.89 6.50 -10.99
N SER A 185 -28.19 5.82 -12.09
CA SER A 185 -27.32 4.76 -12.62
C SER A 185 -25.87 5.22 -12.84
N LEU A 186 -24.92 4.29 -12.81
CA LEU A 186 -23.48 4.60 -12.92
C LEU A 186 -23.18 5.33 -14.25
N ASN A 187 -23.77 4.88 -15.36
CA ASN A 187 -23.61 5.55 -16.66
C ASN A 187 -24.09 7.01 -16.63
N THR A 188 -25.25 7.26 -16.04
CA THR A 188 -25.79 8.63 -15.90
C THR A 188 -24.88 9.48 -15.02
N LEU A 189 -24.38 8.94 -13.92
CA LEU A 189 -23.43 9.64 -13.05
C LEU A 189 -22.14 9.99 -13.81
N LEU A 190 -21.56 9.04 -14.56
CA LEU A 190 -20.32 9.28 -15.32
C LEU A 190 -20.47 10.38 -16.38
N GLN A 191 -21.63 10.46 -17.04
CA GLN A 191 -21.94 11.55 -17.97
C GLN A 191 -22.01 12.90 -17.24
N ASN A 192 -22.71 12.95 -16.10
CA ASN A 192 -22.82 14.16 -15.28
C ASN A 192 -21.48 14.64 -14.73
N LEU A 193 -20.57 13.70 -14.43
CA LEU A 193 -19.21 14.00 -13.98
C LEU A 193 -18.24 14.34 -15.12
N GLY A 194 -18.67 14.23 -16.39
CA GLY A 194 -17.80 14.43 -17.56
C GLY A 194 -16.72 13.36 -17.71
N MET A 195 -16.91 12.19 -17.11
CA MET A 195 -15.97 11.06 -17.17
C MET A 195 -16.23 10.13 -18.37
N GLY A 196 -17.36 10.31 -19.06
CA GLY A 196 -17.72 9.55 -20.25
C GLY A 196 -18.38 8.23 -19.91
N THR A 197 -17.80 7.12 -20.37
CA THR A 197 -18.42 5.79 -20.32
C THR A 197 -17.72 4.85 -19.34
N ILE A 198 -18.36 3.73 -19.03
CA ILE A 198 -17.78 2.67 -18.19
C ILE A 198 -16.48 2.11 -18.78
N GLU A 199 -16.32 2.06 -20.11
CA GLU A 199 -15.07 1.62 -20.75
C GLU A 199 -13.92 2.60 -20.49
N THR A 200 -14.23 3.90 -20.42
CA THR A 200 -13.25 4.92 -20.03
C THR A 200 -12.89 4.77 -18.55
N LEU A 201 -13.90 4.56 -17.70
CA LEU A 201 -13.73 4.31 -16.28
C LEU A 201 -12.88 3.05 -16.00
N ALA A 202 -12.97 2.00 -16.81
CA ALA A 202 -12.19 0.76 -16.61
C ALA A 202 -10.66 0.96 -16.62
N ARG A 203 -10.17 2.05 -17.22
CA ARG A 203 -8.75 2.42 -17.22
C ARG A 203 -8.25 2.88 -15.86
N TYR A 204 -9.17 3.24 -14.96
CA TYR A 204 -8.88 3.72 -13.61
C TYR A 204 -8.70 2.60 -12.61
N TYR A 205 -9.06 1.36 -12.95
CA TYR A 205 -8.95 0.20 -12.06
C TYR A 205 -8.00 -0.85 -12.63
N GLY A 206 -7.34 -1.59 -11.75
CA GLY A 206 -6.46 -2.70 -12.08
C GLY A 206 -6.92 -4.02 -11.49
N GLU A 207 -5.99 -4.97 -11.37
CA GLU A 207 -6.26 -6.28 -10.79
C GLU A 207 -6.39 -6.18 -9.27
N GLU A 208 -5.53 -5.37 -8.64
CA GLU A 208 -5.61 -5.07 -7.22
C GLU A 208 -6.47 -3.83 -6.97
N ARG A 209 -7.11 -3.77 -5.80
CA ARG A 209 -7.84 -2.58 -5.35
C ARG A 209 -6.92 -1.34 -5.26
N THR A 210 -5.66 -1.56 -4.90
CA THR A 210 -4.66 -0.48 -4.79
C THR A 210 -4.15 0.04 -6.15
N ASP A 211 -4.54 -0.59 -7.26
CA ASP A 211 -4.28 -0.11 -8.61
C ASP A 211 -5.24 1.00 -9.06
N TRP A 212 -6.26 1.30 -8.25
CA TRP A 212 -7.19 2.39 -8.50
C TRP A 212 -6.46 3.73 -8.68
N ARG A 213 -6.85 4.52 -9.69
CA ARG A 213 -6.21 5.78 -10.07
C ARG A 213 -7.08 7.01 -9.76
N PRO A 214 -7.03 7.58 -8.55
CA PRO A 214 -7.80 8.77 -8.23
C PRO A 214 -7.29 10.02 -8.98
N PHE A 215 -8.08 11.10 -8.93
CA PHE A 215 -7.75 12.43 -9.45
C PHE A 215 -7.50 12.55 -10.96
N GLY A 216 -7.88 11.56 -11.76
CA GLY A 216 -7.57 11.55 -13.20
C GLY A 216 -6.07 11.49 -13.50
N ASN A 217 -5.25 11.02 -12.55
CA ASN A 217 -3.79 10.97 -12.65
C ASN A 217 -3.32 9.60 -13.20
N PRO A 218 -2.22 9.52 -13.96
CA PRO A 218 -1.54 8.26 -14.27
C PRO A 218 -0.92 7.52 -13.07
N LEU A 219 -0.98 8.02 -11.85
CA LEU A 219 -0.55 7.32 -10.64
C LEU A 219 -1.71 6.57 -9.98
N ASN A 220 -1.46 5.36 -9.49
CA ASN A 220 -2.44 4.65 -8.66
C ASN A 220 -2.40 5.15 -7.20
N VAL A 221 -3.42 4.79 -6.43
CA VAL A 221 -3.60 5.24 -5.04
C VAL A 221 -2.44 4.79 -4.16
N ARG A 222 -1.88 3.59 -4.39
CA ARG A 222 -0.68 3.12 -3.69
C ARG A 222 0.50 4.08 -3.88
N GLN A 223 0.83 4.40 -5.13
CA GLN A 223 1.93 5.32 -5.46
C GLN A 223 1.72 6.71 -4.85
N ILE A 224 0.48 7.21 -4.86
CA ILE A 224 0.13 8.49 -4.24
C ILE A 224 0.35 8.42 -2.73
N LEU A 225 -0.17 7.40 -2.06
CA LEU A 225 -0.03 7.20 -0.61
C LEU A 225 1.43 7.02 -0.21
N ASP A 226 2.22 6.24 -0.95
CA ASP A 226 3.65 6.05 -0.71
C ASP A 226 4.40 7.38 -0.81
N THR A 227 4.17 8.15 -1.90
CA THR A 227 4.82 9.45 -2.10
C THR A 227 4.47 10.45 -0.99
N LEU A 228 3.22 10.42 -0.52
CA LEU A 228 2.77 11.28 0.57
C LEU A 228 3.35 10.85 1.92
N LEU A 229 3.42 9.54 2.20
CA LEU A 229 4.00 9.02 3.43
C LEU A 229 5.50 9.31 3.49
N ASP A 230 6.22 9.17 2.38
CA ASP A 230 7.64 9.53 2.29
C ASP A 230 7.86 11.01 2.62
N LYS A 231 6.97 11.91 2.12
CA LYS A 231 7.00 13.34 2.48
C LYS A 231 6.69 13.59 3.94
N VAL A 232 5.71 12.87 4.50
CA VAL A 232 5.35 12.96 5.93
C VAL A 232 6.50 12.49 6.82
N ASN A 233 7.19 11.42 6.43
CA ASN A 233 8.29 10.86 7.19
C ASN A 233 9.54 11.76 7.19
N ASN A 234 9.64 12.74 6.29
CA ASN A 234 10.71 13.75 6.31
C ASN A 234 10.64 14.58 7.60
N GLY A 235 11.48 14.23 8.58
CA GLY A 235 11.55 14.91 9.88
C GLY A 235 10.71 14.27 10.99
N VAL A 236 10.09 13.11 10.75
CA VAL A 236 9.36 12.34 11.75
C VAL A 236 10.20 11.16 12.24
N THR A 237 10.27 10.93 13.56
CA THR A 237 11.00 9.81 14.15
C THR A 237 10.27 9.27 15.39
N PRO A 238 9.98 7.96 15.48
CA PRO A 238 10.15 6.95 14.43
C PRO A 238 9.24 7.21 13.21
N PRO A 239 9.64 6.79 11.99
CA PRO A 239 8.82 6.98 10.80
C PRO A 239 7.55 6.12 10.85
N PHE A 240 6.58 6.40 9.97
CA PHE A 240 5.41 5.56 9.76
C PHE A 240 5.60 4.64 8.56
N ARG A 241 4.92 3.49 8.55
CA ARG A 241 4.83 2.58 7.39
C ARG A 241 3.39 2.19 7.12
N TRP A 242 3.04 1.94 5.86
CA TRP A 242 1.75 1.37 5.54
C TRP A 242 1.65 -0.07 6.04
N GLU A 243 0.49 -0.39 6.62
CA GLU A 243 0.14 -1.76 6.95
C GLU A 243 -1.19 -2.10 6.26
N PRO A 244 -1.16 -2.60 5.01
CA PRO A 244 -2.38 -2.97 4.31
C PRO A 244 -3.16 -4.05 5.07
N LEU A 245 -4.48 -4.04 4.91
CA LEU A 245 -5.33 -5.11 5.46
C LEU A 245 -4.99 -6.45 4.82
N ASP A 246 -5.23 -7.54 5.55
CA ASP A 246 -5.14 -8.87 4.97
C ASP A 246 -6.09 -9.02 3.77
N PRO A 247 -5.66 -9.58 2.62
CA PRO A 247 -6.52 -9.74 1.45
C PRO A 247 -7.82 -10.51 1.73
N GLN A 248 -7.79 -11.45 2.69
CA GLN A 248 -8.98 -12.19 3.11
C GLN A 248 -10.01 -11.33 3.83
N PHE A 249 -9.71 -10.06 4.14
CA PHE A 249 -10.70 -9.06 4.55
C PHE A 249 -11.92 -9.05 3.63
N TRP A 250 -11.72 -9.22 2.32
CA TRP A 250 -12.81 -9.17 1.33
C TRP A 250 -13.67 -10.43 1.27
N THR A 251 -13.12 -11.59 1.67
CA THR A 251 -13.76 -12.89 1.45
C THR A 251 -14.09 -13.66 2.74
N ASN A 252 -13.45 -13.31 3.85
CA ASN A 252 -13.57 -14.00 5.14
C ASN A 252 -13.99 -13.05 6.26
N MET A 253 -15.19 -13.25 6.80
CA MET A 253 -15.74 -12.39 7.85
C MET A 253 -15.00 -12.48 9.19
N ALA A 254 -14.34 -13.59 9.51
CA ALA A 254 -13.54 -13.70 10.73
C ALA A 254 -12.28 -12.84 10.63
N VAL A 255 -11.59 -12.89 9.48
CA VAL A 255 -10.45 -12.01 9.19
C VAL A 255 -10.91 -10.55 9.15
N ALA A 256 -12.04 -10.26 8.49
CA ALA A 256 -12.57 -8.90 8.42
C ALA A 256 -12.84 -8.28 9.80
N ARG A 257 -13.35 -9.06 10.76
CA ARG A 257 -13.53 -8.61 12.15
C ARG A 257 -12.20 -8.28 12.83
N GLY A 258 -11.18 -9.12 12.64
CA GLY A 258 -9.84 -8.86 13.15
C GLY A 258 -9.23 -7.56 12.59
N GLU A 259 -9.32 -7.37 11.27
CA GLU A 259 -8.82 -6.17 10.59
C GLU A 259 -9.58 -4.89 11.00
N ARG A 260 -10.90 -4.97 11.20
CA ARG A 260 -11.66 -3.82 11.74
C ARG A 260 -11.20 -3.46 13.15
N GLU A 261 -10.97 -4.46 14.01
CA GLU A 261 -10.56 -4.19 15.38
C GLU A 261 -9.13 -3.63 15.43
N LYS A 262 -8.28 -4.03 14.48
CA LYS A 262 -6.97 -3.42 14.22
C LYS A 262 -7.10 -1.95 13.81
N LEU A 263 -7.98 -1.62 12.86
CA LEU A 263 -8.26 -0.24 12.44
C LEU A 263 -8.79 0.64 13.59
N LEU A 264 -9.60 0.09 14.49
CA LEU A 264 -10.17 0.82 15.64
C LEU A 264 -9.17 0.99 16.80
N SER A 265 -8.20 0.10 16.93
CA SER A 265 -7.24 0.11 18.04
C SER A 265 -6.00 0.96 17.77
N HIS A 266 -5.63 1.15 16.50
CA HIS A 266 -4.44 1.90 16.08
C HIS A 266 -4.82 3.17 15.32
N LEU A 267 -3.86 4.11 15.19
CA LEU A 267 -3.98 5.15 14.17
C LEU A 267 -4.11 4.44 12.82
N SER A 268 -5.13 4.79 12.03
CA SER A 268 -5.48 4.06 10.81
C SER A 268 -5.99 4.99 9.72
N VAL A 269 -5.98 4.50 8.49
CA VAL A 269 -6.42 5.22 7.31
C VAL A 269 -7.46 4.39 6.55
N VAL A 270 -8.59 4.99 6.20
CA VAL A 270 -9.59 4.40 5.30
C VAL A 270 -9.74 5.31 4.10
N VAL A 271 -9.31 4.81 2.95
CA VAL A 271 -9.42 5.49 1.65
C VAL A 271 -10.62 4.90 0.91
N ILE A 272 -11.50 5.78 0.43
CA ILE A 272 -12.75 5.41 -0.22
C ILE A 272 -12.73 5.96 -1.63
N ASP A 273 -13.02 5.09 -2.59
CA ASP A 273 -13.45 5.48 -3.92
C ASP A 273 -14.98 5.59 -3.96
N PRO A 274 -15.56 6.78 -4.13
CA PRO A 274 -17.00 6.96 -4.15
C PRO A 274 -17.69 6.18 -5.28
N LEU A 275 -17.05 6.02 -6.46
CA LEU A 275 -17.66 5.28 -7.57
C LEU A 275 -17.71 3.78 -7.27
N SER A 276 -16.79 3.29 -6.44
CA SER A 276 -16.77 1.91 -5.98
C SER A 276 -17.93 1.53 -5.07
N LEU A 277 -18.69 2.48 -4.53
CA LEU A 277 -19.89 2.21 -3.75
C LEU A 277 -21.07 1.70 -4.60
N TYR A 278 -20.96 1.70 -5.93
CA TYR A 278 -21.91 1.01 -6.82
C TYR A 278 -21.73 -0.52 -6.80
N ASP A 279 -20.57 -1.01 -6.35
CA ASP A 279 -20.33 -2.43 -6.09
C ASP A 279 -20.81 -2.81 -4.69
N GLU A 280 -21.68 -3.82 -4.62
CA GLU A 280 -22.31 -4.24 -3.36
C GLU A 280 -21.29 -4.74 -2.34
N ARG A 281 -20.24 -5.45 -2.77
CA ARG A 281 -19.21 -5.97 -1.86
C ARG A 281 -18.39 -4.84 -1.25
N VAL A 282 -18.04 -3.82 -2.03
CA VAL A 282 -17.39 -2.61 -1.52
C VAL A 282 -18.30 -1.85 -0.57
N TYR A 283 -19.57 -1.68 -0.91
CA TYR A 283 -20.54 -1.03 -0.03
C TYR A 283 -20.72 -1.77 1.31
N ASP A 284 -20.84 -3.10 1.29
CA ASP A 284 -20.95 -3.92 2.49
C ASP A 284 -19.74 -3.75 3.41
N ARG A 285 -18.53 -3.68 2.84
CA ARG A 285 -17.30 -3.41 3.60
C ARG A 285 -17.24 -1.98 4.12
N PHE A 286 -17.71 -1.01 3.36
CA PHE A 286 -17.85 0.38 3.81
C PHE A 286 -18.77 0.46 5.04
N VAL A 287 -19.97 -0.15 4.98
CA VAL A 287 -20.91 -0.19 6.12
C VAL A 287 -20.32 -0.95 7.30
N PHE A 288 -19.65 -2.07 7.05
CA PHE A 288 -18.99 -2.87 8.08
C PHE A 288 -17.92 -2.08 8.87
N LEU A 289 -17.25 -1.14 8.19
CA LEU A 289 -16.26 -0.24 8.78
C LEU A 289 -16.86 1.05 9.38
N SER A 290 -18.19 1.20 9.43
CA SER A 290 -18.88 2.40 9.97
C SER A 290 -18.38 2.89 11.33
N ARG A 291 -17.98 1.98 12.23
CA ARG A 291 -17.41 2.37 13.54
C ARG A 291 -16.12 3.17 13.44
N CYS A 292 -15.36 3.05 12.34
CA CYS A 292 -14.16 3.85 12.11
C CYS A 292 -14.50 5.34 11.96
N PHE A 293 -15.71 5.68 11.49
CA PHE A 293 -16.15 7.08 11.36
C PHE A 293 -16.41 7.76 12.71
N GLU A 294 -16.49 6.98 13.79
CA GLU A 294 -16.63 7.47 15.17
C GLU A 294 -15.30 7.50 15.91
N SER A 295 -14.24 6.95 15.33
CA SER A 295 -12.93 6.82 15.95
C SER A 295 -12.06 8.05 15.68
N GLU A 296 -11.51 8.65 16.73
CA GLU A 296 -10.47 9.68 16.61
C GLU A 296 -9.14 9.15 16.06
N LYS A 297 -8.97 7.82 16.04
CA LYS A 297 -7.76 7.19 15.50
C LYS A 297 -7.87 6.92 13.99
N SER A 298 -9.04 7.13 13.38
CA SER A 298 -9.26 6.80 11.97
C SER A 298 -9.28 8.05 11.12
N ILE A 299 -8.37 8.11 10.15
CA ILE A 299 -8.34 9.12 9.09
C ILE A 299 -9.19 8.58 7.94
N ILE A 300 -10.33 9.22 7.67
CA ILE A 300 -11.23 8.83 6.58
C ILE A 300 -11.04 9.79 5.41
N MET A 301 -10.77 9.24 4.22
CA MET A 301 -10.57 10.02 3.00
C MET A 301 -11.44 9.45 1.87
N ALA A 302 -12.29 10.28 1.27
CA ALA A 302 -12.98 9.95 0.03
C ALA A 302 -12.31 10.73 -1.11
N LEU A 303 -11.67 10.03 -2.05
CA LEU A 303 -10.91 10.69 -3.12
C LEU A 303 -11.75 10.77 -4.39
N THR A 304 -11.71 11.92 -5.07
CA THR A 304 -12.44 12.09 -6.32
C THR A 304 -11.77 11.30 -7.45
N PRO A 305 -12.53 10.71 -8.38
CA PRO A 305 -11.96 10.01 -9.52
C PRO A 305 -11.41 10.96 -10.60
N PHE A 306 -11.78 12.25 -10.55
CA PHE A 306 -11.34 13.30 -11.46
C PHE A 306 -10.47 14.35 -10.76
N GLY A 307 -9.63 15.03 -11.54
CA GLY A 307 -8.80 16.12 -11.08
C GLY A 307 -9.61 17.36 -10.76
N MET A 308 -9.10 18.20 -9.86
CA MET A 308 -9.71 19.48 -9.54
C MET A 308 -9.79 20.37 -10.79
N PRO A 309 -10.96 20.93 -11.15
CA PRO A 309 -11.08 21.80 -12.31
C PRO A 309 -10.13 23.01 -12.24
N GLN A 310 -9.58 23.41 -13.39
CA GLN A 310 -8.57 24.46 -13.50
C GLN A 310 -8.91 25.78 -12.76
N PRO A 311 -10.14 26.32 -12.86
CA PRO A 311 -10.50 27.53 -12.10
C PRO A 311 -10.35 27.37 -10.58
N PHE A 312 -10.77 26.23 -10.03
CA PHE A 312 -10.62 25.93 -8.60
C PHE A 312 -9.16 25.71 -8.21
N SER A 313 -8.38 25.03 -9.05
CA SER A 313 -6.94 24.85 -8.81
C SER A 313 -6.20 26.19 -8.76
N ARG A 314 -6.50 27.12 -9.67
CA ARG A 314 -5.92 28.48 -9.68
C ARG A 314 -6.33 29.28 -8.44
N LEU A 315 -7.61 29.23 -8.06
CA LEU A 315 -8.10 29.90 -6.87
C LEU A 315 -7.44 29.36 -5.59
N ASN A 316 -7.34 28.04 -5.46
CA ASN A 316 -6.65 27.37 -4.34
C ASN A 316 -5.18 27.79 -4.25
N THR A 317 -4.48 27.83 -5.38
CA THR A 317 -3.07 28.25 -5.44
C THR A 317 -2.92 29.72 -5.05
N MET A 318 -3.74 30.60 -5.61
CA MET A 318 -3.73 32.03 -5.27
C MET A 318 -3.99 32.28 -3.78
N ILE A 319 -4.98 31.61 -3.18
CA ILE A 319 -5.29 31.76 -1.76
C ILE A 319 -4.12 31.24 -0.91
N ARG A 320 -3.56 30.08 -1.23
CA ARG A 320 -2.38 29.55 -0.55
C ARG A 320 -1.24 30.56 -0.57
N ASP A 321 -0.85 31.04 -1.75
CA ASP A 321 0.31 31.92 -1.92
C ASP A 321 0.11 33.30 -1.27
N ARG A 322 -1.12 33.83 -1.28
CA ARG A 322 -1.42 35.16 -0.73
C ARG A 322 -1.67 35.15 0.77
N CYS A 323 -2.07 34.03 1.36
CA CYS A 323 -2.42 33.93 2.77
C CYS A 323 -1.28 33.35 3.64
N THR A 324 -0.12 33.04 3.08
CA THR A 324 1.10 32.76 3.86
C THR A 324 1.52 34.01 4.68
N PRO A 325 1.92 33.84 5.96
CA PRO A 325 2.08 32.57 6.68
C PRO A 325 0.84 32.10 7.45
N PHE A 326 -0.26 32.85 7.43
CA PHE A 326 -1.44 32.56 8.24
C PHE A 326 -2.09 31.21 7.92
N PHE A 327 -1.99 30.76 6.66
CA PHE A 327 -2.59 29.50 6.19
C PHE A 327 -1.57 28.35 6.09
N ASP A 328 -0.31 28.57 6.48
CA ASP A 328 0.73 27.54 6.37
C ASP A 328 0.34 26.32 7.22
N THR A 329 -0.11 26.52 8.45
CA THR A 329 -0.56 25.41 9.32
C THR A 329 -1.85 24.72 8.86
N TYR A 330 -2.58 25.31 7.91
CA TYR A 330 -3.76 24.69 7.28
C TYR A 330 -3.37 23.83 6.08
N TYR A 331 -2.46 24.32 5.24
CA TYR A 331 -2.01 23.62 4.04
C TYR A 331 -0.86 22.63 4.28
N ASP A 332 -0.05 22.87 5.30
CA ASP A 332 1.11 22.07 5.71
C ASP A 332 1.22 22.03 7.26
N PRO A 333 0.31 21.30 7.94
CA PRO A 333 0.34 21.16 9.39
C PRO A 333 1.58 20.36 9.85
N PRO A 334 2.35 20.83 10.85
CA PRO A 334 3.50 20.08 11.37
C PRO A 334 3.06 18.81 12.11
N ILE A 335 3.97 17.83 12.18
CA ILE A 335 3.79 16.57 12.90
C ILE A 335 4.91 16.45 13.96
N PRO A 336 4.60 16.39 15.28
CA PRO A 336 3.27 16.46 15.88
C PRO A 336 2.66 17.87 15.83
N TYR A 337 1.32 17.92 15.69
CA TYR A 337 0.58 19.17 15.65
C TYR A 337 0.30 19.68 17.08
N ASN A 338 1.06 20.67 17.54
CA ASN A 338 1.06 21.10 18.95
C ASN A 338 0.24 22.37 19.23
N LYS A 339 -0.57 22.83 18.26
CA LYS A 339 -1.40 24.04 18.43
C LYS A 339 -2.88 23.67 18.47
N ALA A 340 -3.62 24.28 19.38
CA ALA A 340 -5.08 24.33 19.27
C ALA A 340 -5.44 25.33 18.16
N SER A 341 -6.03 24.85 17.08
CA SER A 341 -6.42 25.67 15.94
C SER A 341 -7.93 25.64 15.74
N ALA A 342 -8.50 26.76 15.29
CA ALA A 342 -9.89 26.80 14.89
C ALA A 342 -10.12 25.84 13.71
N LEU A 343 -11.32 25.24 13.64
CA LEU A 343 -11.78 24.55 12.44
C LEU A 343 -11.88 25.58 11.30
N LEU A 344 -10.99 25.47 10.32
CA LEU A 344 -10.89 26.37 9.18
C LEU A 344 -11.46 25.71 7.92
N GLY A 345 -12.37 26.41 7.22
CA GLY A 345 -12.85 26.04 5.90
C GLY A 345 -12.37 27.03 4.84
N VAL A 346 -11.78 26.54 3.76
CA VAL A 346 -11.33 27.33 2.62
C VAL A 346 -12.00 26.79 1.36
N ASN A 347 -12.54 27.68 0.52
CA ASN A 347 -13.25 27.32 -0.72
C ASN A 347 -14.45 26.37 -0.52
N ILE A 348 -15.25 26.62 0.51
CA ILE A 348 -16.53 25.94 0.73
C ILE A 348 -17.45 26.21 -0.47
N SER A 349 -17.76 25.17 -1.25
CA SER A 349 -18.46 25.31 -2.53
C SER A 349 -19.95 24.97 -2.50
N ASP A 350 -20.47 24.45 -1.38
CA ASP A 350 -21.88 24.13 -1.21
C ASP A 350 -22.37 24.24 0.25
N GLU A 351 -23.70 24.21 0.43
CA GLU A 351 -24.34 24.28 1.75
C GLU A 351 -24.03 23.07 2.64
N SER A 352 -23.70 21.92 2.05
CA SER A 352 -23.40 20.70 2.80
C SER A 352 -22.06 20.81 3.53
N ASP A 353 -21.05 21.41 2.89
CA ASP A 353 -19.76 21.70 3.52
C ASP A 353 -19.88 22.76 4.63
N VAL A 354 -20.69 23.82 4.42
CA VAL A 354 -21.01 24.78 5.49
C VAL A 354 -21.64 24.05 6.68
N ARG A 355 -22.66 23.23 6.42
CA ARG A 355 -23.36 22.45 7.46
C ARG A 355 -22.42 21.49 8.17
N ARG A 356 -21.52 20.81 7.45
CA ARG A 356 -20.54 19.87 8.00
C ARG A 356 -19.60 20.56 8.98
N LEU A 357 -19.01 21.70 8.61
CA LEU A 357 -18.10 22.45 9.48
C LEU A 357 -18.80 22.97 10.73
N LEU A 358 -20.04 23.46 10.61
CA LEU A 358 -20.86 23.86 11.76
C LEU A 358 -21.14 22.68 12.70
N ARG A 359 -21.54 21.53 12.13
CA ARG A 359 -21.80 20.32 12.92
C ARG A 359 -20.56 19.81 13.64
N LEU A 360 -19.39 19.82 12.98
CA LEU A 360 -18.13 19.43 13.60
C LEU A 360 -17.77 20.36 14.77
N SER A 361 -17.84 21.67 14.55
CA SER A 361 -17.51 22.68 15.56
C SER A 361 -18.42 22.58 16.78
N LEU A 362 -19.75 22.53 16.56
CA LEU A 362 -20.73 22.40 17.63
C LEU A 362 -20.64 21.04 18.34
N GLY A 363 -20.40 19.96 17.58
CA GLY A 363 -20.23 18.62 18.12
C GLY A 363 -19.02 18.53 19.06
N GLN A 364 -17.88 19.09 18.66
CA GLN A 364 -16.68 19.16 19.53
C GLN A 364 -16.95 19.96 20.81
N HIS A 365 -17.66 21.10 20.71
CA HIS A 365 -18.04 21.91 21.86
C HIS A 365 -18.93 21.15 22.85
N LEU A 366 -19.90 20.38 22.35
CA LEU A 366 -20.81 19.57 23.16
C LEU A 366 -20.12 18.34 23.76
N ARG A 367 -19.20 17.71 23.02
CA ARG A 367 -18.41 16.57 23.50
C ARG A 367 -17.55 16.93 24.71
N GLY A 368 -16.97 18.13 24.74
CA GLY A 368 -16.25 18.63 25.91
C GLY A 368 -17.13 18.79 27.17
N LYS A 369 -18.47 18.67 27.04
CA LYS A 369 -19.46 18.89 28.10
C LYS A 369 -20.28 17.63 28.46
N SER A 370 -20.14 16.48 27.77
CA SER A 370 -21.01 15.31 28.01
C SER A 370 -20.36 13.98 27.61
N THR A 371 -20.71 12.89 28.30
CA THR A 371 -20.43 11.50 27.85
C THR A 371 -21.33 11.16 26.67
N VAL A 372 -20.75 11.10 25.47
CA VAL A 372 -21.49 10.97 24.20
C VAL A 372 -22.10 9.57 24.06
N PRO A 373 -23.39 9.43 23.71
CA PRO A 373 -23.99 8.14 23.37
C PRO A 373 -23.43 7.60 22.04
N THR A 374 -23.22 6.30 21.94
CA THR A 374 -22.75 5.60 20.74
C THR A 374 -23.69 5.86 19.56
N SER A 375 -23.13 6.19 18.38
CA SER A 375 -23.95 6.46 17.19
C SER A 375 -24.46 5.17 16.56
N SER A 376 -25.66 5.21 15.98
CA SER A 376 -26.27 4.11 15.25
C SER A 376 -26.26 4.42 13.74
N TYR A 377 -25.13 4.18 13.07
CA TYR A 377 -25.05 4.29 11.61
C TYR A 377 -25.60 3.07 10.86
N LEU A 378 -26.07 2.06 11.57
CA LEU A 378 -26.77 0.92 10.95
C LEU A 378 -28.23 1.31 10.74
N ARG A 379 -28.62 1.55 9.48
CA ARG A 379 -30.03 1.39 9.09
C ARG A 379 -30.39 -0.09 9.27
N GLN A 380 -31.47 -0.34 10.01
CA GLN A 380 -32.13 -1.66 10.08
C GLN A 380 -32.70 -2.06 8.73
#